data_AF-A0A2N1C163-F1
#
_entry.id   AF-A0A2N1C163-F1
#
_cell.length_a   1.000
_cell.length_b   1.000
_cell.length_c   1.000
_cell.angle_alpha   90.00
_cell.angle_beta   90.00
_cell.angle_gamma   90.00
#
_symmetry.space_group_name_H-M   'P 1'
#
loop_
_entity.id
_entity.type
_entity.pdbx_description
1 polymer ?
#
loop_
_entity_poly.entity_id
_entity_poly.type
_entity_poly.pdbx_seq_one_letter_code
_entity_poly.pdbx_strand_id
1 'polypeptide(L)'
;MTTTPLAPLDINRIQQQLWQVNDSGKLPVVYAILGGARDKQIEKIIRLGSLKNSCLIGGKLSYEMAIAAPYMVRLEKDHPQTIEILKKGWGNSWGIFAITHPPATLINIRQNCKKMAMVQLPDDKRAYFRYYDPRVMRPYLPTCTIEEANKVFGHISEYIMEGEESGTIHRFKRDEDGVVDLGSVLTNDCTQDEITVTDADIAELNEINTAISEKVGLDVIRQATGLLKLKPLINTDQNDKNALLEIINQALVFCDSFELVVVTPEPLTQLALAIEQWGIDFFINASWIAPLLASNEFTFEEKVNELFLEKAFLDVGSNVIDFSSYCILRFNNRYADNDFENVDIHVAAQIALEICQQKKINGLTNNYLCTEMILVNGGNFMEDDTCVEVQHIFTSDILTSQQKVTQGISWLYAQH
;
A
#
# COMPACT_ATOMS: atom_id res chain seq x y z
N MET A 1 34.06 -16.74 -34.99
CA MET A 1 33.44 -15.42 -35.22
C MET A 1 33.79 -14.57 -34.02
N THR A 2 34.57 -13.52 -34.21
CA THR A 2 34.92 -12.56 -33.16
C THR A 2 33.70 -11.69 -32.88
N THR A 3 32.96 -11.96 -31.81
CA THR A 3 31.89 -11.09 -31.32
C THR A 3 32.53 -9.79 -30.83
N THR A 4 32.28 -8.70 -31.56
CA THR A 4 32.66 -7.36 -31.13
C THR A 4 31.90 -7.06 -29.84
N PRO A 5 32.55 -6.69 -28.72
CA PRO A 5 31.86 -6.38 -27.48
C PRO A 5 30.87 -5.25 -27.69
N LEU A 6 29.62 -5.47 -27.27
CA LEU A 6 28.54 -4.49 -27.32
C LEU A 6 28.93 -3.24 -26.52
N ALA A 7 28.61 -2.05 -27.06
CA ALA A 7 28.88 -0.79 -26.39
C ALA A 7 28.01 -0.64 -25.12
N PRO A 8 28.50 0.03 -24.06
CA PRO A 8 27.70 0.31 -22.87
C PRO A 8 26.40 1.03 -23.24
N LEU A 9 25.28 0.60 -22.66
CA LEU A 9 24.00 1.28 -22.82
C LEU A 9 24.04 2.66 -22.17
N ASP A 10 23.50 3.66 -22.87
CA ASP A 10 23.23 4.95 -22.24
C ASP A 10 21.95 4.88 -21.37
N ILE A 11 21.84 5.84 -20.46
CA ILE A 11 20.73 5.91 -19.49
C ILE A 11 19.38 6.12 -20.17
N ASN A 12 19.34 6.89 -21.25
CA ASN A 12 18.10 7.14 -21.98
C ASN A 12 17.56 5.85 -22.58
N ARG A 13 18.43 4.99 -23.12
CA ARG A 13 18.07 3.70 -23.68
C ARG A 13 17.59 2.74 -22.61
N ILE A 14 18.20 2.74 -21.42
CA ILE A 14 17.71 1.96 -20.28
C ILE A 14 16.31 2.45 -19.87
N GLN A 15 16.09 3.75 -19.73
CA GLN A 15 14.78 4.29 -19.41
C GLN A 15 13.73 4.00 -20.49
N GLN A 16 14.10 4.06 -21.77
CA GLN A 16 13.21 3.67 -22.86
C GLN A 16 12.75 2.21 -22.76
N GLN A 17 13.58 1.32 -22.21
CA GLN A 17 13.20 -0.06 -21.95
C GLN A 17 12.29 -0.17 -20.73
N LEU A 18 12.62 0.50 -19.64
CA LEU A 18 11.84 0.41 -18.40
C LEU A 18 10.41 0.98 -18.54
N TRP A 19 10.23 2.03 -19.35
CA TRP A 19 8.94 2.72 -19.52
C TRP A 19 8.25 2.43 -20.86
N GLN A 20 8.34 1.20 -21.36
CA GLN A 20 7.57 0.77 -22.53
C GLN A 20 6.08 0.62 -22.17
N VAL A 21 5.22 1.23 -22.98
CA VAL A 21 3.78 0.95 -22.94
C VAL A 21 3.54 -0.49 -23.37
N ASN A 22 2.60 -1.17 -22.71
CA ASN A 22 2.22 -2.52 -23.10
C ASN A 22 1.26 -2.51 -24.30
N ASP A 23 0.91 -3.70 -24.79
CA ASP A 23 0.00 -3.91 -25.95
C ASP A 23 -1.40 -3.30 -25.74
N SER A 24 -1.76 -2.93 -24.52
CA SER A 24 -3.02 -2.25 -24.18
C SER A 24 -2.86 -0.73 -23.99
N GLY A 25 -1.72 -0.16 -24.38
CA GLY A 25 -1.42 1.27 -24.27
C GLY A 25 -1.21 1.78 -22.83
N LYS A 26 -1.12 0.89 -21.82
CA LYS A 26 -0.98 1.29 -20.42
C LYS A 26 0.48 1.61 -20.10
N LEU A 27 0.68 2.75 -19.42
CA LEU A 27 1.98 3.09 -18.87
C LEU A 27 2.39 2.12 -17.75
N PRO A 28 3.67 1.72 -17.69
CA PRO A 28 4.15 0.85 -16.64
C PRO A 28 4.44 1.61 -15.34
N VAL A 29 4.29 0.91 -14.22
CA VAL A 29 4.93 1.27 -12.96
C VAL A 29 6.20 0.46 -12.83
N VAL A 30 7.33 1.15 -12.61
CA VAL A 30 8.65 0.54 -12.60
C VAL A 30 9.18 0.50 -11.18
N TYR A 31 9.66 -0.66 -10.76
CA TYR A 31 10.33 -0.81 -9.48
C TYR A 31 11.75 -1.34 -9.65
N ALA A 32 12.71 -0.76 -8.95
CA ALA A 32 14.04 -1.35 -8.76
C ALA A 32 14.04 -2.18 -7.47
N ILE A 33 14.64 -3.37 -7.52
CA ILE A 33 14.89 -4.22 -6.35
C ILE A 33 16.40 -4.31 -6.18
N LEU A 34 16.92 -3.54 -5.23
CA LEU A 34 18.35 -3.26 -5.03
C LEU A 34 18.87 -4.04 -3.82
N GLY A 35 19.98 -4.77 -3.97
CA GLY A 35 20.62 -5.48 -2.87
C GLY A 35 21.62 -4.60 -2.14
N GLY A 36 21.28 -4.07 -0.96
CA GLY A 36 22.15 -3.15 -0.19
C GLY A 36 23.54 -3.70 0.13
N ALA A 37 23.67 -5.02 0.33
CA ALA A 37 24.96 -5.69 0.51
C ALA A 37 25.90 -5.60 -0.71
N ARG A 38 25.39 -5.21 -1.89
CA ARG A 38 26.19 -5.10 -3.11
C ARG A 38 27.10 -3.88 -3.10
N ASP A 39 26.59 -2.73 -2.66
CA ASP A 39 27.33 -1.47 -2.63
C ASP A 39 26.74 -0.54 -1.56
N LYS A 40 27.62 0.02 -0.73
CA LYS A 40 27.24 0.92 0.37
C LYS A 40 26.56 2.21 -0.11
N GLN A 41 26.76 2.60 -1.37
CA GLN A 41 26.11 3.78 -1.96
C GLN A 41 24.59 3.59 -2.12
N ILE A 42 24.10 2.35 -2.21
CA ILE A 42 22.67 2.05 -2.38
C ILE A 42 21.87 2.62 -1.20
N GLU A 43 22.30 2.34 0.04
CA GLU A 43 21.64 2.86 1.25
C GLU A 43 21.59 4.39 1.23
N LYS A 44 22.71 5.04 0.89
CA LYS A 44 22.80 6.50 0.86
C LYS A 44 21.84 7.10 -0.17
N ILE A 45 21.76 6.52 -1.37
CA ILE A 45 20.89 7.00 -2.44
C ILE A 45 19.42 6.81 -2.06
N ILE A 46 19.08 5.71 -1.39
CA ILE A 46 17.71 5.44 -0.92
C ILE A 46 17.33 6.40 0.21
N ARG A 47 18.17 6.51 1.24
CA ARG A 47 17.89 7.32 2.44
C ARG A 47 17.84 8.82 2.18
N LEU A 48 18.67 9.32 1.26
CA LEU A 48 18.71 10.75 0.92
C LEU A 48 17.78 11.14 -0.23
N GLY A 49 17.18 10.17 -0.91
CA GLY A 49 16.27 10.43 -2.02
C GLY A 49 14.81 10.47 -1.62
N SER A 50 13.95 10.83 -2.56
CA SER A 50 12.51 11.09 -2.36
C SER A 50 11.59 10.02 -2.95
N LEU A 51 12.11 9.05 -3.71
CA LEU A 51 11.30 8.01 -4.33
C LEU A 51 10.73 7.03 -3.28
N LYS A 52 9.47 6.60 -3.48
CA LYS A 52 8.78 5.60 -2.63
C LYS A 52 9.63 4.34 -2.57
N ASN A 53 10.06 3.96 -1.37
CA ASN A 53 10.89 2.78 -1.18
C ASN A 53 10.46 1.97 0.04
N SER A 54 10.86 0.70 0.09
CA SER A 54 10.58 -0.16 1.24
C SER A 54 11.62 -1.26 1.39
N CYS A 55 12.02 -1.52 2.64
CA CYS A 55 12.89 -2.65 2.97
C CYS A 55 12.15 -3.99 2.79
N LEU A 56 12.85 -4.96 2.20
CA LEU A 56 12.36 -6.32 1.97
C LEU A 56 12.69 -7.28 3.12
N ILE A 57 13.44 -6.85 4.13
CA ILE A 57 13.56 -7.57 5.39
C ILE A 57 12.55 -6.98 6.39
N GLY A 58 11.75 -7.86 7.00
CA GLY A 58 10.78 -7.46 8.02
C GLY A 58 11.41 -7.35 9.41
N GLY A 59 10.77 -6.60 10.30
CA GLY A 59 11.19 -6.44 11.69
C GLY A 59 12.16 -5.28 11.92
N LYS A 60 12.54 -5.07 13.18
CA LYS A 60 13.52 -4.05 13.58
C LYS A 60 14.92 -4.53 13.21
N LEU A 61 15.56 -3.84 12.26
CA LEU A 61 16.92 -4.13 11.82
C LEU A 61 17.92 -3.30 12.62
N SER A 62 19.09 -3.86 12.90
CA SER A 62 20.24 -3.04 13.27
C SER A 62 20.61 -2.14 12.09
N TYR A 63 21.33 -1.05 12.36
CA TYR A 63 21.81 -0.14 11.31
C TYR A 63 22.63 -0.87 10.24
N GLU A 64 23.52 -1.77 10.67
CA GLU A 64 24.35 -2.59 9.77
C GLU A 64 23.50 -3.52 8.89
N MET A 65 22.47 -4.15 9.46
CA MET A 65 21.54 -4.99 8.71
C MET A 65 20.70 -4.18 7.74
N ALA A 66 20.28 -2.97 8.11
CA ALA A 66 19.55 -2.07 7.22
C ALA A 66 20.41 -1.68 6.02
N ILE A 67 21.67 -1.29 6.21
CA ILE A 67 22.60 -0.98 5.10
C ILE A 67 22.73 -2.16 4.13
N ALA A 68 22.80 -3.38 4.64
CA ALA A 68 22.97 -4.59 3.83
C ALA A 68 21.66 -5.13 3.23
N ALA A 69 20.50 -4.64 3.69
CA ALA A 69 19.21 -5.19 3.32
C ALA A 69 18.87 -4.92 1.84
N PRO A 70 18.08 -5.79 1.20
CA PRO A 70 17.47 -5.48 -0.07
C PRO A 70 16.31 -4.49 0.08
N TYR A 71 16.24 -3.55 -0.85
CA TYR A 71 15.23 -2.49 -0.90
C TYR A 71 14.52 -2.50 -2.23
N MET A 72 13.23 -2.23 -2.19
CA MET A 72 12.40 -1.99 -3.36
C MET A 72 12.18 -0.48 -3.48
N VAL A 73 12.37 0.10 -4.68
CA VAL A 73 12.22 1.53 -4.95
C VAL A 73 11.30 1.70 -6.16
N ARG A 74 10.21 2.47 -6.04
CA ARG A 74 9.38 2.88 -7.17
C ARG A 74 10.11 3.95 -7.96
N LEU A 75 10.49 3.62 -9.17
CA LEU A 75 11.20 4.54 -10.05
C LEU A 75 10.20 5.46 -10.76
N GLU A 76 10.62 6.70 -10.93
CA GLU A 76 9.96 7.68 -11.79
C GLU A 76 10.87 7.99 -12.98
N LYS A 77 10.28 8.11 -14.16
CA LYS A 77 11.04 8.43 -15.38
C LYS A 77 11.66 9.82 -15.23
N ASP A 78 12.92 9.95 -15.59
CA ASP A 78 13.72 11.19 -15.59
C ASP A 78 13.97 11.81 -14.20
N HIS A 79 13.51 11.16 -13.14
CA HIS A 79 13.77 11.61 -11.78
C HIS A 79 15.28 11.51 -11.44
N PRO A 80 15.89 12.52 -10.78
CA PRO A 80 17.33 12.52 -10.49
C PRO A 80 17.82 11.27 -9.75
N GLN A 81 17.04 10.79 -8.76
CA GLN A 81 17.37 9.57 -8.01
C GLN A 81 17.30 8.32 -8.91
N THR A 82 16.34 8.24 -9.85
CA THR A 82 16.27 7.15 -10.83
C THR A 82 17.53 7.16 -11.70
N ILE A 83 17.88 8.32 -12.26
CA ILE A 83 19.08 8.49 -13.10
C ILE A 83 20.33 8.08 -12.33
N GLU A 84 20.45 8.46 -11.06
CA GLU A 84 21.58 8.07 -10.21
C GLU A 84 21.64 6.56 -9.97
N ILE A 85 20.50 5.92 -9.66
CA ILE A 85 20.40 4.45 -9.50
C ILE A 85 20.82 3.74 -10.78
N LEU A 86 20.32 4.17 -11.94
CA LEU A 86 20.66 3.55 -13.23
C LEU A 86 22.13 3.76 -13.57
N LYS A 87 22.65 4.98 -13.40
CA LYS A 87 24.04 5.35 -13.75
C LYS A 87 25.08 4.62 -12.92
N LYS A 88 24.79 4.37 -11.64
CA LYS A 88 25.72 3.68 -10.74
C LYS A 88 25.47 2.18 -10.66
N GLY A 89 24.21 1.76 -10.80
CA GLY A 89 23.82 0.37 -10.58
C GLY A 89 23.88 -0.51 -11.80
N TRP A 90 23.61 0.03 -12.99
CA TRP A 90 23.66 -0.74 -14.24
C TRP A 90 25.11 -1.05 -14.61
N GLY A 91 25.37 -2.31 -14.97
CA GLY A 91 26.69 -2.91 -15.14
C GLY A 91 27.34 -3.42 -13.84
N ASN A 92 26.78 -3.09 -12.67
CA ASN A 92 27.38 -3.38 -11.35
C ASN A 92 26.59 -4.39 -10.53
N SER A 93 25.53 -4.97 -11.08
CA SER A 93 24.66 -5.95 -10.42
C SER A 93 24.06 -5.46 -9.10
N TRP A 94 23.69 -4.18 -9.06
CA TRP A 94 23.01 -3.60 -7.89
C TRP A 94 21.62 -4.20 -7.65
N GLY A 95 20.96 -4.66 -8.71
CA GLY A 95 19.59 -5.14 -8.60
C GLY A 95 18.98 -5.62 -9.91
N ILE A 96 17.69 -5.89 -9.84
CA ILE A 96 16.80 -6.15 -10.97
C ILE A 96 15.67 -5.12 -11.00
N PHE A 97 14.95 -5.05 -12.11
CA PHE A 97 13.80 -4.16 -12.28
C PHE A 97 12.53 -4.98 -12.52
N ALA A 98 11.42 -4.57 -11.94
CA ALA A 98 10.11 -5.18 -12.10
C ALA A 98 9.16 -4.18 -12.77
N ILE A 99 8.53 -4.61 -13.86
CA ILE A 99 7.52 -3.86 -14.58
C ILE A 99 6.15 -4.38 -14.17
N THR A 100 5.28 -3.45 -13.80
CA THR A 100 3.89 -3.75 -13.46
C THR A 100 2.97 -2.76 -14.14
N HIS A 101 1.69 -3.09 -14.14
CA HIS A 101 0.63 -2.18 -14.56
C HIS A 101 -0.43 -2.13 -13.45
N PRO A 102 -1.17 -1.01 -13.30
CA PRO A 102 -2.32 -0.95 -12.41
C PRO A 102 -3.24 -2.17 -12.64
N PRO A 103 -3.73 -2.83 -11.57
CA PRO A 103 -3.81 -2.38 -10.16
C PRO A 103 -2.61 -2.69 -9.25
N ALA A 104 -1.47 -3.18 -9.77
CA ALA A 104 -0.37 -3.62 -8.90
C ALA A 104 0.23 -2.47 -8.05
N THR A 105 0.07 -2.55 -6.72
CA THR A 105 0.61 -1.55 -5.76
C THR A 105 2.00 -1.95 -5.25
N LEU A 106 2.73 -0.98 -4.67
CA LEU A 106 4.05 -1.26 -4.06
C LEU A 106 3.94 -2.31 -2.94
N ILE A 107 2.82 -2.36 -2.21
CA ILE A 107 2.61 -3.32 -1.12
C ILE A 107 2.50 -4.75 -1.67
N ASN A 108 1.69 -4.97 -2.71
CA ASN A 108 1.49 -6.32 -3.29
C ASN A 108 2.78 -6.87 -3.87
N ILE A 109 3.50 -6.03 -4.62
CA ILE A 109 4.79 -6.41 -5.20
C ILE A 109 5.81 -6.69 -4.10
N ARG A 110 5.85 -5.84 -3.06
CA ARG A 110 6.73 -6.05 -1.91
C ARG A 110 6.44 -7.36 -1.20
N GLN A 111 5.17 -7.70 -0.97
CA GLN A 111 4.81 -8.96 -0.34
C GLN A 111 5.29 -10.17 -1.15
N ASN A 112 5.09 -10.14 -2.47
CA ASN A 112 5.60 -11.19 -3.36
C ASN A 112 7.13 -11.31 -3.27
N CYS A 113 7.81 -10.16 -3.38
CA CYS A 113 9.26 -10.02 -3.25
C CYS A 113 9.79 -10.56 -1.90
N LYS A 114 9.04 -10.38 -0.80
CA LYS A 114 9.40 -10.92 0.53
C LYS A 114 9.23 -12.43 0.60
N LYS A 115 8.15 -12.97 0.04
CA LYS A 115 7.90 -14.42 0.00
C LYS A 115 9.00 -15.13 -0.79
N MET A 116 9.39 -14.60 -1.94
CA MET A 116 10.45 -15.15 -2.78
C MET A 116 11.83 -15.12 -2.11
N ALA A 117 12.10 -14.16 -1.22
CA ALA A 117 13.39 -14.03 -0.55
C ALA A 117 13.73 -15.21 0.39
N MET A 118 12.74 -15.98 0.83
CA MET A 118 12.93 -17.07 1.79
C MET A 118 12.53 -18.40 1.15
N VAL A 119 13.49 -19.29 0.95
CA VAL A 119 13.26 -20.62 0.35
C VAL A 119 13.53 -21.72 1.36
N GLN A 120 12.81 -22.83 1.22
CA GLN A 120 13.07 -24.06 1.99
C GLN A 120 13.96 -24.97 1.15
N LEU A 121 15.05 -25.42 1.76
CA LEU A 121 15.99 -26.38 1.17
C LEU A 121 15.49 -27.82 1.39
N PRO A 122 16.02 -28.81 0.66
CA PRO A 122 15.63 -30.22 0.80
C PRO A 122 15.84 -30.82 2.20
N ASP A 123 16.66 -30.20 3.04
CA ASP A 123 16.90 -30.58 4.44
C ASP A 123 16.01 -29.82 5.45
N ASP A 124 14.92 -29.22 4.97
CA ASP A 124 13.97 -28.37 5.70
C ASP A 124 14.56 -27.10 6.31
N LYS A 125 15.82 -26.75 5.99
CA LYS A 125 16.39 -25.47 6.40
C LYS A 125 15.87 -24.34 5.53
N ARG A 126 15.72 -23.17 6.14
CA ARG A 126 15.38 -21.93 5.43
C ARG A 126 16.66 -21.23 4.99
N ALA A 127 16.72 -20.83 3.72
CA ALA A 127 17.81 -20.06 3.14
C ALA A 127 17.29 -18.77 2.51
N TYR A 128 18.15 -17.75 2.48
CA TYR A 128 17.82 -16.49 1.84
C TYR A 128 18.16 -16.55 0.35
N PHE A 129 17.13 -16.53 -0.50
CA PHE A 129 17.29 -16.54 -1.95
C PHE A 129 17.51 -15.12 -2.45
N ARG A 130 18.71 -14.86 -2.98
CA ARG A 130 19.12 -13.55 -3.50
C ARG A 130 18.62 -13.31 -4.93
N TYR A 131 17.31 -13.49 -5.14
CA TYR A 131 16.68 -13.33 -6.46
C TYR A 131 16.89 -11.95 -7.07
N TYR A 132 17.17 -10.93 -6.27
CA TYR A 132 17.39 -9.56 -6.74
C TYR A 132 18.80 -9.34 -7.31
N ASP A 133 19.69 -10.33 -7.24
CA ASP A 133 20.98 -10.29 -7.94
C ASP A 133 20.77 -10.78 -9.39
N PRO A 134 21.04 -9.96 -10.41
CA PRO A 134 20.77 -10.36 -11.79
C PRO A 134 21.59 -11.59 -12.22
N ARG A 135 22.74 -11.85 -11.59
CA ARG A 135 23.56 -13.05 -11.86
C ARG A 135 22.92 -14.34 -11.34
N VAL A 136 22.01 -14.23 -10.38
CA VAL A 136 21.21 -15.34 -9.84
C VAL A 136 19.92 -15.47 -10.63
N MET A 137 19.25 -14.35 -10.90
CA MET A 137 17.92 -14.35 -11.50
C MET A 137 17.91 -14.73 -12.98
N ARG A 138 18.91 -14.31 -13.76
CA ARG A 138 19.04 -14.64 -15.19
C ARG A 138 19.01 -16.15 -15.47
N PRO A 139 19.85 -16.99 -14.83
CA PRO A 139 19.79 -18.43 -15.07
C PRO A 139 18.62 -19.11 -14.37
N TYR A 140 18.03 -18.51 -13.33
CA TYR A 140 16.91 -19.09 -12.58
C TYR A 140 15.58 -18.98 -13.33
N LEU A 141 15.25 -17.79 -13.85
CA LEU A 141 13.95 -17.51 -14.45
C LEU A 141 13.57 -18.49 -15.58
N PRO A 142 14.45 -18.83 -16.55
CA PRO A 142 14.15 -19.81 -17.59
C PRO A 142 13.91 -21.24 -17.09
N THR A 143 14.29 -21.56 -15.86
CA THR A 143 14.11 -22.90 -15.28
C THR A 143 12.78 -23.05 -14.53
N CYS A 144 12.07 -21.95 -14.32
CA CYS A 144 10.80 -21.97 -13.61
C CYS A 144 9.76 -22.77 -14.41
N THR A 145 9.14 -23.74 -13.73
CA THR A 145 7.87 -24.33 -14.19
C THR A 145 6.77 -23.26 -14.22
N ILE A 146 5.64 -23.54 -14.89
CA ILE A 146 4.49 -22.62 -14.95
C ILE A 146 4.01 -22.21 -13.55
N GLU A 147 3.95 -23.17 -12.62
CA GLU A 147 3.54 -22.92 -11.23
C GLU A 147 4.54 -22.03 -10.48
N GLU A 148 5.84 -22.26 -10.67
CA GLU A 148 6.89 -21.43 -10.07
C GLU A 148 6.90 -20.04 -10.71
N ALA A 149 6.74 -19.93 -12.03
CA ALA A 149 6.65 -18.67 -12.74
C ALA A 149 5.47 -17.84 -12.23
N ASN A 150 4.30 -18.45 -12.00
CA ASN A 150 3.15 -17.75 -11.42
C ASN A 150 3.44 -17.22 -10.01
N LYS A 151 4.16 -17.96 -9.17
CA LYS A 151 4.57 -17.51 -7.84
C LYS A 151 5.64 -16.41 -7.90
N VAL A 152 6.66 -16.57 -8.74
CA VAL A 152 7.78 -15.65 -8.89
C VAL A 152 7.29 -14.31 -9.41
N PHE A 153 6.47 -14.31 -10.47
CA PHE A 153 5.96 -13.08 -11.07
C PHE A 153 4.84 -12.48 -10.20
N GLY A 154 3.86 -13.26 -9.73
CA GLY A 154 2.68 -12.69 -9.05
C GLY A 154 2.03 -11.61 -9.92
N HIS A 155 1.97 -10.36 -9.43
CA HIS A 155 1.47 -9.20 -10.18
C HIS A 155 2.54 -8.50 -11.05
N ILE A 156 3.78 -8.98 -11.04
CA ILE A 156 4.84 -8.50 -11.93
C ILE A 156 4.52 -9.02 -13.33
N SER A 157 4.52 -8.10 -14.29
CA SER A 157 4.34 -8.43 -15.70
C SER A 157 5.66 -8.90 -16.28
N GLU A 158 6.74 -8.17 -15.99
CA GLU A 158 8.06 -8.44 -16.57
C GLU A 158 9.20 -8.16 -15.59
N TYR A 159 10.27 -8.93 -15.70
CA TYR A 159 11.54 -8.63 -15.05
C TYR A 159 12.55 -8.15 -16.07
N ILE A 160 13.22 -7.03 -15.78
CA ILE A 160 14.27 -6.47 -16.62
C ILE A 160 15.57 -6.46 -15.83
N MET A 161 16.67 -6.84 -16.46
CA MET A 161 17.99 -6.80 -15.85
C MET A 161 19.13 -6.73 -16.86
N GLU A 162 20.29 -6.29 -16.40
CA GLU A 162 21.54 -6.33 -17.17
C GLU A 162 21.92 -7.77 -17.56
N GLY A 163 22.51 -7.94 -18.73
CA GLY A 163 23.12 -9.19 -19.17
C GLY A 163 24.56 -9.36 -18.72
N GLU A 164 25.17 -10.49 -19.12
CA GLU A 164 26.57 -10.79 -18.84
C GLU A 164 27.54 -9.93 -19.66
N GLU A 165 27.17 -9.66 -20.92
CA GLU A 165 27.91 -8.77 -21.80
C GLU A 165 27.47 -7.32 -21.60
N SER A 166 28.44 -6.40 -21.62
CA SER A 166 28.15 -4.96 -21.52
C SER A 166 27.14 -4.55 -22.60
N GLY A 167 26.12 -3.81 -22.20
CA GLY A 167 25.08 -3.36 -23.14
C GLY A 167 23.96 -4.37 -23.44
N THR A 168 23.98 -5.56 -22.82
CA THR A 168 22.89 -6.54 -22.94
C THR A 168 21.79 -6.29 -21.92
N ILE A 169 20.52 -6.47 -22.34
CA ILE A 169 19.33 -6.36 -21.49
C ILE A 169 18.50 -7.63 -21.67
N HIS A 170 18.15 -8.28 -20.57
CA HIS A 170 17.16 -9.35 -20.55
C HIS A 170 15.80 -8.80 -20.13
N ARG A 171 14.74 -9.30 -20.76
CA ARG A 171 13.34 -8.97 -20.43
C ARG A 171 12.55 -10.26 -20.35
N PHE A 172 12.33 -10.71 -19.13
CA PHE A 172 11.61 -11.95 -18.88
C PHE A 172 10.13 -11.68 -18.70
N LYS A 173 9.30 -12.48 -19.37
CA LYS A 173 7.83 -12.48 -19.24
C LYS A 173 7.35 -13.92 -19.05
N ARG A 174 6.17 -14.08 -18.43
CA ARG A 174 5.45 -15.36 -18.45
C ARG A 174 4.94 -15.66 -19.85
N ASP A 175 4.98 -16.94 -20.21
CA ASP A 175 4.41 -17.47 -21.44
C ASP A 175 3.72 -18.82 -21.14
N GLU A 176 3.05 -19.39 -22.15
CA GLU A 176 2.31 -20.66 -22.04
C GLU A 176 3.18 -21.83 -21.55
N ASP A 177 4.48 -21.81 -21.87
CA ASP A 177 5.45 -22.85 -21.50
C ASP A 177 6.30 -22.52 -20.25
N GLY A 178 6.05 -21.39 -19.58
CA GLY A 178 6.80 -20.97 -18.38
C GLY A 178 7.30 -19.53 -18.46
N VAL A 179 8.62 -19.34 -18.58
CA VAL A 179 9.25 -18.01 -18.65
C VAL A 179 10.09 -17.88 -19.91
N VAL A 180 9.80 -16.86 -20.71
CA VAL A 180 10.54 -16.53 -21.93
C VAL A 180 11.38 -15.27 -21.71
N ASP A 181 12.57 -15.24 -22.30
CA ASP A 181 13.40 -14.03 -22.41
C ASP A 181 13.20 -13.40 -23.78
N LEU A 182 12.62 -12.20 -23.79
CA LEU A 182 12.27 -11.45 -24.99
C LEU A 182 13.44 -10.63 -25.55
N GLY A 183 14.70 -11.03 -25.26
CA GLY A 183 15.94 -10.31 -25.59
C GLY A 183 15.80 -9.40 -26.82
N SER A 184 16.10 -8.11 -26.66
CA SER A 184 15.50 -7.01 -27.46
C SER A 184 15.28 -7.30 -28.96
N VAL A 185 14.06 -7.71 -29.32
CA VAL A 185 13.48 -7.52 -30.66
C VAL A 185 12.09 -6.90 -30.49
N LEU A 186 11.91 -5.72 -31.08
CA LEU A 186 10.72 -4.88 -30.97
C LEU A 186 9.65 -5.29 -31.99
N THR A 187 8.38 -5.28 -31.57
CA THR A 187 7.24 -4.88 -32.42
C THR A 187 6.21 -4.16 -31.53
N ASN A 188 5.83 -2.94 -31.92
CA ASN A 188 4.77 -2.11 -31.31
C ASN A 188 3.48 -2.26 -32.10
N ASP A 189 2.30 -2.16 -31.46
CA ASP A 189 1.13 -1.43 -32.00
C ASP A 189 -0.01 -1.19 -30.98
N CYS A 190 -0.76 -0.09 -31.25
CA CYS A 190 -2.16 0.26 -30.90
C CYS A 190 -2.56 1.10 -29.65
N THR A 191 -2.81 2.40 -29.94
CA THR A 191 -4.00 3.29 -29.76
C THR A 191 -4.89 3.32 -28.50
N GLN A 192 -5.24 4.55 -28.07
CA GLN A 192 -6.09 4.96 -26.94
C GLN A 192 -7.52 5.37 -27.39
N ASP A 193 -8.52 5.21 -26.50
CA ASP A 193 -9.83 5.89 -26.54
C ASP A 193 -10.26 6.34 -25.12
N GLU A 194 -10.85 7.54 -25.03
CA GLU A 194 -11.40 8.21 -23.83
C GLU A 194 -12.94 8.08 -23.76
N ILE A 195 -13.51 8.05 -22.55
CA ILE A 195 -14.97 8.12 -22.29
C ILE A 195 -15.27 9.17 -21.20
N THR A 196 -16.32 9.97 -21.41
CA THR A 196 -16.88 10.99 -20.49
C THR A 196 -18.36 10.72 -20.20
N VAL A 197 -18.87 11.09 -19.01
CA VAL A 197 -20.28 10.93 -18.57
C VAL A 197 -20.86 12.27 -18.07
N THR A 198 -22.18 12.47 -18.21
CA THR A 198 -22.94 13.71 -17.88
C THR A 198 -24.20 13.45 -17.02
N ASP A 199 -24.67 14.53 -16.38
CA ASP A 199 -25.66 14.66 -15.29
C ASP A 199 -27.12 14.24 -15.59
N ALA A 200 -27.58 13.12 -15.00
CA ALA A 200 -29.01 12.76 -15.00
C ALA A 200 -29.49 11.97 -13.76
N ASP A 201 -28.88 12.10 -12.57
CA ASP A 201 -29.04 11.11 -11.50
C ASP A 201 -29.54 11.70 -10.16
N ILE A 202 -30.85 11.92 -9.96
CA ILE A 202 -31.38 12.18 -8.59
C ILE A 202 -32.62 11.34 -8.26
N ALA A 203 -33.50 11.08 -9.23
CA ALA A 203 -34.66 10.19 -9.02
C ALA A 203 -34.27 8.70 -9.05
N GLU A 204 -33.33 8.34 -9.91
CA GLU A 204 -32.83 6.97 -10.10
C GLU A 204 -32.01 6.48 -8.89
N LEU A 205 -31.27 7.39 -8.23
CA LEU A 205 -30.52 7.12 -6.99
C LEU A 205 -31.42 6.65 -5.83
N ASN A 206 -32.64 7.19 -5.69
CA ASN A 206 -33.52 6.86 -4.57
C ASN A 206 -34.17 5.46 -4.69
N GLU A 207 -34.47 5.03 -5.92
CA GLU A 207 -34.97 3.67 -6.18
C GLU A 207 -33.85 2.63 -6.01
N ILE A 208 -32.64 2.94 -6.49
CA ILE A 208 -31.43 2.12 -6.30
C ILE A 208 -31.11 1.97 -4.81
N ASN A 209 -31.13 3.06 -4.03
CA ASN A 209 -30.85 3.03 -2.60
C ASN A 209 -31.83 2.14 -1.81
N THR A 210 -33.10 2.11 -2.21
CA THR A 210 -34.12 1.29 -1.55
C THR A 210 -33.87 -0.21 -1.80
N ALA A 211 -33.55 -0.59 -3.04
CA ALA A 211 -33.26 -1.98 -3.41
C ALA A 211 -31.93 -2.50 -2.80
N ILE A 212 -30.88 -1.67 -2.76
CA ILE A 212 -29.61 -2.02 -2.12
C ILE A 212 -29.79 -2.20 -0.60
N SER A 213 -30.61 -1.34 0.03
CA SER A 213 -30.85 -1.40 1.47
C SER A 213 -31.54 -2.69 1.92
N GLU A 214 -32.44 -3.23 1.10
CA GLU A 214 -33.09 -4.52 1.33
C GLU A 214 -32.11 -5.71 1.20
N LYS A 215 -31.11 -5.61 0.31
CA LYS A 215 -30.09 -6.65 0.07
C LYS A 215 -29.01 -6.71 1.16
N VAL A 216 -28.64 -5.56 1.74
CA VAL A 216 -27.61 -5.45 2.80
C VAL A 216 -28.20 -5.66 4.20
N GLY A 217 -29.47 -5.30 4.40
CA GLY A 217 -30.18 -5.41 5.67
C GLY A 217 -30.10 -4.13 6.51
N LEU A 218 -31.26 -3.66 6.96
CA LEU A 218 -31.43 -2.40 7.70
C LEU A 218 -30.60 -2.31 8.99
N ASP A 219 -30.33 -3.44 9.64
CA ASP A 219 -29.51 -3.47 10.87
C ASP A 219 -28.04 -3.15 10.60
N VAL A 220 -27.47 -3.63 9.48
CA VAL A 220 -26.10 -3.32 9.07
C VAL A 220 -25.97 -1.84 8.74
N ILE A 221 -26.95 -1.27 8.03
CA ILE A 221 -26.98 0.16 7.67
C ILE A 221 -27.09 1.02 8.92
N ARG A 222 -27.97 0.66 9.85
CA ARG A 222 -28.13 1.36 11.14
C ARG A 222 -26.85 1.30 11.97
N GLN A 223 -26.19 0.14 12.02
CA GLN A 223 -24.92 -0.02 12.72
C GLN A 223 -23.81 0.80 12.06
N ALA A 224 -23.71 0.79 10.73
CA ALA A 224 -22.72 1.57 9.99
C ALA A 224 -22.92 3.08 10.18
N THR A 225 -24.17 3.56 10.14
CA THR A 225 -24.52 4.96 10.43
C THR A 225 -24.13 5.35 11.86
N GLY A 226 -24.38 4.45 12.84
CA GLY A 226 -23.98 4.64 14.22
C GLY A 226 -22.46 4.67 14.42
N LEU A 227 -21.72 3.84 13.69
CA LEU A 227 -20.25 3.83 13.70
C LEU A 227 -19.67 5.06 13.00
N LEU A 228 -20.29 5.55 11.92
CA LEU A 228 -19.87 6.74 11.18
C LEU A 228 -19.97 7.99 12.04
N LYS A 229 -21.00 8.08 12.88
CA LYS A 229 -21.13 9.14 13.89
C LYS A 229 -19.92 9.27 14.82
N LEU A 230 -19.19 8.18 15.05
CA LEU A 230 -18.01 8.14 15.92
C LEU A 230 -16.70 8.43 15.17
N LYS A 231 -16.77 8.76 13.87
CA LYS A 231 -15.61 9.02 13.01
C LYS A 231 -15.32 10.51 12.89
N PRO A 232 -14.07 10.90 12.56
CA PRO A 232 -13.71 12.30 12.35
C PRO A 232 -14.24 12.81 11.00
N LEU A 233 -15.50 13.21 10.98
CA LEU A 233 -16.16 13.82 9.82
C LEU A 233 -15.63 15.25 9.64
N ILE A 234 -15.37 15.64 8.39
CA ILE A 234 -14.80 16.95 8.04
C ILE A 234 -15.89 17.93 7.64
N ASN A 235 -16.85 17.46 6.86
CA ASN A 235 -17.88 18.23 6.18
C ASN A 235 -19.28 18.04 6.80
N THR A 236 -19.46 17.02 7.63
CA THR A 236 -20.80 16.59 8.09
C THR A 236 -20.96 16.66 9.60
N ASP A 237 -22.08 17.25 10.07
CA ASP A 237 -22.43 17.26 11.49
C ASP A 237 -22.75 15.84 11.98
N GLN A 238 -21.95 15.36 12.93
CA GLN A 238 -22.11 14.07 13.60
C GLN A 238 -23.46 13.89 14.32
N ASN A 239 -24.23 14.96 14.56
CA ASN A 239 -25.57 14.89 15.13
C ASN A 239 -26.69 14.90 14.10
N ASP A 240 -26.41 15.23 12.84
CA ASP A 240 -27.38 15.19 11.75
C ASP A 240 -27.50 13.77 11.20
N LYS A 241 -28.48 13.03 11.72
CA LYS A 241 -28.75 11.65 11.31
C LYS A 241 -29.07 11.51 9.82
N ASN A 242 -29.69 12.52 9.21
CA ASN A 242 -30.05 12.46 7.79
C ASN A 242 -28.81 12.62 6.92
N ALA A 243 -27.93 13.56 7.28
CA ALA A 243 -26.66 13.75 6.57
C ALA A 243 -25.72 12.54 6.70
N LEU A 244 -25.65 11.90 7.88
CA LEU A 244 -24.90 10.66 8.06
C LEU A 244 -25.44 9.50 7.23
N LEU A 245 -26.77 9.37 7.17
CA LEU A 245 -27.42 8.33 6.37
C LEU A 245 -27.18 8.56 4.88
N GLU A 246 -27.14 9.81 4.44
CA GLU A 246 -26.85 10.16 3.04
C GLU A 246 -25.46 9.69 2.61
N ILE A 247 -24.44 9.88 3.45
CA ILE A 247 -23.07 9.39 3.16
C ILE A 247 -23.04 7.85 3.11
N ILE A 248 -23.75 7.19 4.02
CA ILE A 248 -23.85 5.72 4.02
C ILE A 248 -24.53 5.23 2.74
N ASN A 249 -25.58 5.91 2.28
CA ASN A 249 -26.24 5.60 1.02
C ASN A 249 -25.29 5.78 -0.17
N GLN A 250 -24.52 6.86 -0.21
CA GLN A 250 -23.49 7.06 -1.25
C GLN A 250 -22.47 5.92 -1.25
N ALA A 251 -22.01 5.47 -0.08
CA ALA A 251 -21.12 4.33 0.05
C ALA A 251 -21.77 3.02 -0.40
N LEU A 252 -23.07 2.83 -0.16
CA LEU A 252 -23.83 1.65 -0.60
C LEU A 252 -23.98 1.58 -2.12
N VAL A 253 -24.33 2.71 -2.76
CA VAL A 253 -24.38 2.82 -4.23
C VAL A 253 -23.01 2.50 -4.82
N PHE A 254 -21.97 3.02 -4.20
CA PHE A 254 -20.60 2.75 -4.62
C PHE A 254 -20.22 1.27 -4.44
N CYS A 255 -20.60 0.63 -3.34
CA CYS A 255 -20.43 -0.81 -3.15
C CYS A 255 -21.15 -1.64 -4.23
N ASP A 256 -22.40 -1.31 -4.55
CA ASP A 256 -23.18 -2.03 -5.55
C ASP A 256 -22.56 -1.90 -6.96
N SER A 257 -22.07 -0.71 -7.29
CA SER A 257 -21.38 -0.43 -8.57
C SER A 257 -20.12 -1.29 -8.82
N PHE A 258 -19.51 -1.80 -7.74
CA PHE A 258 -18.32 -2.66 -7.79
C PHE A 258 -18.59 -4.09 -7.30
N GLU A 259 -19.86 -4.47 -7.19
CA GLU A 259 -20.30 -5.78 -6.69
C GLU A 259 -19.68 -6.16 -5.31
N LEU A 260 -19.44 -5.16 -4.46
CA LEU A 260 -18.84 -5.37 -3.14
C LEU A 260 -19.89 -5.94 -2.18
N VAL A 261 -19.61 -7.14 -1.66
CA VAL A 261 -20.50 -7.81 -0.71
C VAL A 261 -20.35 -7.18 0.68
N VAL A 262 -21.36 -6.43 1.08
CA VAL A 262 -21.45 -5.84 2.42
C VAL A 262 -22.07 -6.85 3.39
N VAL A 263 -21.23 -7.43 4.24
CA VAL A 263 -21.67 -8.39 5.29
C VAL A 263 -21.64 -7.75 6.68
N THR A 264 -20.70 -6.83 6.90
CA THR A 264 -20.47 -6.16 8.19
C THR A 264 -20.47 -4.64 8.01
N PRO A 265 -20.87 -3.88 9.04
CA PRO A 265 -21.00 -2.43 8.94
C PRO A 265 -19.65 -1.69 8.85
N GLU A 266 -18.54 -2.30 9.25
CA GLU A 266 -17.25 -1.63 9.41
C GLU A 266 -16.60 -1.19 8.09
N PRO A 267 -16.44 -2.05 7.05
CA PRO A 267 -15.84 -1.61 5.80
C PRO A 267 -16.73 -0.58 5.08
N LEU A 268 -18.06 -0.72 5.19
CA LEU A 268 -19.02 0.26 4.69
C LEU A 268 -18.84 1.61 5.40
N THR A 269 -18.68 1.62 6.72
CA THR A 269 -18.44 2.84 7.51
C THR A 269 -17.12 3.51 7.12
N GLN A 270 -16.07 2.72 6.92
CA GLN A 270 -14.76 3.25 6.52
C GLN A 270 -14.80 3.83 5.12
N LEU A 271 -15.50 3.19 4.19
CA LEU A 271 -15.71 3.71 2.83
C LEU A 271 -16.55 5.00 2.85
N ALA A 272 -17.62 5.03 3.65
CA ALA A 272 -18.44 6.22 3.85
C ALA A 272 -17.62 7.39 4.43
N LEU A 273 -16.78 7.12 5.44
CA LEU A 273 -15.86 8.13 5.97
C LEU A 273 -14.90 8.64 4.89
N ALA A 274 -14.38 7.75 4.04
CA ALA A 274 -13.47 8.15 2.96
C ALA A 274 -14.17 9.04 1.91
N ILE A 275 -15.41 8.69 1.54
CA ILE A 275 -16.26 9.51 0.63
C ILE A 275 -16.56 10.87 1.27
N GLU A 276 -16.88 10.90 2.56
CA GLU A 276 -17.14 12.15 3.29
C GLU A 276 -15.93 13.08 3.31
N GLN A 277 -14.73 12.51 3.52
CA GLN A 277 -13.50 13.28 3.66
C GLN A 277 -12.93 13.75 2.33
N TRP A 278 -13.06 12.96 1.27
CA TRP A 278 -12.38 13.23 -0.01
C TRP A 278 -13.34 13.56 -1.16
N GLY A 279 -14.64 13.45 -0.93
CA GLY A 279 -15.69 13.67 -1.93
C GLY A 279 -15.81 12.51 -2.91
N ILE A 280 -17.03 12.26 -3.40
CA ILE A 280 -17.31 11.18 -4.35
C ILE A 280 -16.56 11.36 -5.69
N ASP A 281 -16.32 12.61 -6.11
CA ASP A 281 -15.57 12.93 -7.32
C ASP A 281 -14.14 12.37 -7.30
N PHE A 282 -13.50 12.34 -6.12
CA PHE A 282 -12.19 11.72 -5.98
C PHE A 282 -12.23 10.23 -6.30
N PHE A 283 -13.27 9.54 -5.84
CA PHE A 283 -13.47 8.10 -6.06
C PHE A 283 -13.72 7.76 -7.52
N ILE A 284 -14.43 8.64 -8.23
CA ILE A 284 -14.74 8.48 -9.65
C ILE A 284 -13.49 8.76 -10.51
N ASN A 285 -12.72 9.81 -10.19
CA ASN A 285 -11.65 10.30 -11.04
C ASN A 285 -10.28 9.63 -10.80
N ALA A 286 -10.04 9.05 -9.62
CA ALA A 286 -8.77 8.42 -9.33
C ALA A 286 -8.63 7.06 -10.02
N SER A 287 -7.83 7.02 -11.08
CA SER A 287 -7.62 5.85 -11.97
C SER A 287 -7.18 4.55 -11.27
N TRP A 288 -6.74 4.60 -10.01
CA TRP A 288 -6.31 3.43 -9.22
C TRP A 288 -7.43 2.82 -8.36
N ILE A 289 -8.53 3.54 -8.11
CA ILE A 289 -9.60 3.12 -7.19
C ILE A 289 -10.47 2.04 -7.83
N ALA A 290 -11.02 2.28 -9.02
CA ALA A 290 -11.89 1.30 -9.68
C ALA A 290 -11.20 -0.08 -9.87
N PRO A 291 -9.93 -0.17 -10.30
CA PRO A 291 -9.20 -1.43 -10.36
C PRO A 291 -8.96 -2.11 -8.99
N LEU A 292 -8.73 -1.35 -7.93
CA LEU A 292 -8.58 -1.88 -6.57
C LEU A 292 -9.88 -2.50 -6.08
N LEU A 293 -11.01 -1.82 -6.31
CA LEU A 293 -12.32 -2.24 -5.83
C LEU A 293 -12.90 -3.40 -6.64
N ALA A 294 -12.64 -3.47 -7.94
CA ALA A 294 -13.04 -4.59 -8.79
C ALA A 294 -12.21 -5.86 -8.58
N SER A 295 -11.11 -5.81 -7.80
CA SER A 295 -10.24 -6.98 -7.59
C SER A 295 -10.93 -8.06 -6.74
N ASN A 296 -10.92 -9.31 -7.19
CA ASN A 296 -11.40 -10.44 -6.38
C ASN A 296 -10.34 -10.98 -5.39
N GLU A 297 -9.15 -10.37 -5.36
CA GLU A 297 -8.01 -10.83 -4.57
C GLU A 297 -8.02 -10.29 -3.13
N PHE A 298 -8.82 -9.26 -2.87
CA PHE A 298 -8.92 -8.60 -1.57
C PHE A 298 -10.33 -8.73 -1.02
N THR A 299 -10.43 -8.96 0.29
CA THR A 299 -11.69 -8.77 1.00
C THR A 299 -12.12 -7.29 0.93
N PHE A 300 -13.41 -7.03 1.15
CA PHE A 300 -13.91 -5.65 1.16
C PHE A 300 -13.16 -4.76 2.18
N GLU A 301 -12.85 -5.30 3.36
CA GLU A 301 -12.07 -4.59 4.38
C GLU A 301 -10.64 -4.26 3.92
N GLU A 302 -9.96 -5.20 3.27
CA GLU A 302 -8.61 -4.97 2.74
C GLU A 302 -8.62 -3.92 1.62
N LYS A 303 -9.62 -3.93 0.74
CA LYS A 303 -9.79 -2.91 -0.31
C LYS A 303 -9.90 -1.50 0.27
N VAL A 304 -10.72 -1.33 1.32
CA VAL A 304 -10.92 -0.03 1.96
C VAL A 304 -9.64 0.41 2.69
N ASN A 305 -8.95 -0.50 3.38
CA ASN A 305 -7.67 -0.20 4.01
C ASN A 305 -6.60 0.24 3.00
N GLU A 306 -6.47 -0.44 1.85
CA GLU A 306 -5.54 -0.06 0.78
C GLU A 306 -5.86 1.31 0.19
N LEU A 307 -7.15 1.64 0.06
CA LEU A 307 -7.61 2.94 -0.37
C LEU A 307 -7.15 4.07 0.58
N PHE A 308 -7.22 3.85 1.90
CA PHE A 308 -6.68 4.80 2.88
C PHE A 308 -5.16 4.94 2.83
N LEU A 309 -4.44 3.85 2.67
CA LEU A 309 -2.97 3.87 2.63
C LEU A 309 -2.45 4.62 1.39
N GLU A 310 -3.04 4.39 0.23
CA GLU A 310 -2.62 5.07 -0.99
C GLU A 310 -3.06 6.55 -1.00
N LYS A 311 -4.23 6.90 -0.45
CA LYS A 311 -4.61 8.31 -0.30
C LYS A 311 -3.70 9.07 0.66
N ALA A 312 -3.39 8.49 1.82
CA ALA A 312 -2.46 9.09 2.76
C ALA A 312 -1.09 9.32 2.11
N PHE A 313 -0.61 8.39 1.28
CA PHE A 313 0.62 8.58 0.52
C PHE A 313 0.52 9.72 -0.52
N LEU A 314 -0.60 9.84 -1.24
CA LEU A 314 -0.81 10.92 -2.21
C LEU A 314 -0.85 12.31 -1.56
N ASP A 315 -1.43 12.42 -0.37
CA ASP A 315 -1.63 13.71 0.30
C ASP A 315 -0.37 14.27 0.97
N VAL A 316 0.43 13.39 1.59
CA VAL A 316 1.57 13.81 2.43
C VAL A 316 2.92 13.25 1.97
N GLY A 317 2.94 12.55 0.84
CA GLY A 317 4.16 12.03 0.21
C GLY A 317 4.85 10.91 1.00
N SER A 318 6.11 10.65 0.66
CA SER A 318 6.94 9.55 1.21
C SER A 318 7.38 9.73 2.66
N ASN A 319 7.03 10.83 3.32
CA ASN A 319 7.45 11.14 4.70
C ASN A 319 6.73 10.33 5.78
N VAL A 320 5.84 9.41 5.40
CA VAL A 320 5.37 8.37 6.31
C VAL A 320 6.43 7.27 6.40
N ILE A 321 7.52 7.58 7.10
CA ILE A 321 8.66 6.67 7.31
C ILE A 321 8.46 5.82 8.58
N ASP A 322 7.57 6.25 9.47
CA ASP A 322 7.23 5.57 10.72
C ASP A 322 5.82 5.96 11.22
N PHE A 323 5.33 5.16 12.16
CA PHE A 323 4.01 5.31 12.77
C PHE A 323 3.80 6.69 13.43
N SER A 324 4.85 7.28 14.01
CA SER A 324 4.75 8.59 14.68
C SER A 324 4.48 9.72 13.69
N SER A 325 5.11 9.69 12.52
CA SER A 325 4.89 10.69 11.46
C SER A 325 3.45 10.64 10.93
N TYR A 326 2.90 9.43 10.79
CA TYR A 326 1.48 9.21 10.48
C TYR A 326 0.57 9.81 11.55
N CYS A 327 0.87 9.59 12.84
CA CYS A 327 0.09 10.15 13.94
C CYS A 327 0.11 11.68 13.94
N ILE A 328 1.29 12.31 13.76
CA ILE A 328 1.45 13.77 13.72
C ILE A 328 0.55 14.38 12.65
N LEU A 329 0.67 13.89 11.42
CA LEU A 329 -0.09 14.44 10.29
C LEU A 329 -1.59 14.22 10.45
N ARG A 330 -1.99 13.03 10.90
CA ARG A 330 -3.40 12.69 11.11
C ARG A 330 -4.03 13.50 12.25
N PHE A 331 -3.31 13.67 13.37
CA PHE A 331 -3.78 14.41 14.53
C PHE A 331 -3.89 15.91 14.24
N ASN A 332 -2.88 16.51 13.60
CA ASN A 332 -2.91 17.92 13.22
C ASN A 332 -4.00 18.24 12.20
N ASN A 333 -4.24 17.37 11.22
CA ASN A 333 -5.35 17.56 10.28
C ASN A 333 -6.71 17.50 10.96
N ARG A 334 -6.85 16.67 12.01
CA ARG A 334 -8.09 16.50 12.76
C ARG A 334 -8.34 17.63 13.75
N TYR A 335 -7.29 18.14 14.37
CA TYR A 335 -7.34 19.18 15.38
C TYR A 335 -6.44 20.35 14.96
N ALA A 336 -6.80 21.06 13.88
CA ALA A 336 -5.94 22.10 13.31
C ALA A 336 -5.54 23.21 14.32
N ASP A 337 -6.39 23.45 15.32
CA ASP A 337 -6.19 24.47 16.37
C ASP A 337 -5.82 23.85 17.74
N ASN A 338 -5.13 22.70 17.76
CA ASN A 338 -4.71 22.06 19.00
C ASN A 338 -3.45 22.70 19.64
N ASP A 339 -3.32 22.59 20.96
CA ASP A 339 -2.18 23.12 21.72
C ASP A 339 -0.97 22.15 21.77
N PHE A 340 -1.05 20.96 21.15
CA PHE A 340 0.04 19.98 21.17
C PHE A 340 1.08 20.28 20.10
N GLU A 341 2.36 20.30 20.49
CA GLU A 341 3.44 20.39 19.52
C GLU A 341 3.65 19.04 18.82
N ASN A 342 4.23 19.05 17.62
CA ASN A 342 4.57 17.82 16.89
C ASN A 342 5.45 16.87 17.73
N VAL A 343 6.27 17.41 18.64
CA VAL A 343 7.10 16.63 19.56
C VAL A 343 6.26 15.87 20.59
N ASP A 344 5.16 16.45 21.07
CA ASP A 344 4.26 15.81 22.04
C ASP A 344 3.54 14.63 21.39
N ILE A 345 3.05 14.82 20.17
CA ILE A 345 2.40 13.77 19.38
C ILE A 345 3.39 12.65 19.06
N HIS A 346 4.65 12.99 18.77
CA HIS A 346 5.71 12.00 18.55
C HIS A 346 5.96 11.14 19.79
N VAL A 347 6.11 11.78 20.96
CA VAL A 347 6.35 11.10 22.25
C VAL A 347 5.16 10.22 22.61
N ALA A 348 3.94 10.73 22.47
CA ALA A 348 2.72 9.96 22.72
C ALA A 348 2.62 8.72 21.81
N ALA A 349 2.98 8.86 20.53
CA ALA A 349 2.96 7.73 19.59
C ALA A 349 3.97 6.63 19.95
N GLN A 350 5.14 6.98 20.50
CA GLN A 350 6.12 6.00 20.97
C GLN A 350 5.63 5.26 22.21
N ILE A 351 5.10 5.99 23.20
CA ILE A 351 4.54 5.40 24.42
C ILE A 351 3.36 4.48 24.07
N ALA A 352 2.48 4.91 23.15
CA ALA A 352 1.38 4.09 22.65
C ALA A 352 1.88 2.78 22.06
N LEU A 353 2.92 2.84 21.22
CA LEU A 353 3.46 1.67 20.55
C LEU A 353 4.04 0.67 21.55
N GLU A 354 4.72 1.13 22.59
CA GLU A 354 5.25 0.27 23.66
C GLU A 354 4.12 -0.40 24.44
N ILE A 355 3.08 0.36 24.82
CA ILE A 355 1.89 -0.18 25.49
C ILE A 355 1.20 -1.23 24.61
N CYS A 356 0.99 -0.92 23.33
CA CYS A 356 0.36 -1.83 22.38
C CYS A 356 1.15 -3.14 22.24
N GLN A 357 2.47 -3.08 22.18
CA GLN A 357 3.33 -4.27 22.12
C GLN A 357 3.23 -5.12 23.38
N GLN A 358 3.33 -4.50 24.56
CA GLN A 358 3.26 -5.21 25.83
C GLN A 358 1.89 -5.89 26.04
N LYS A 359 0.81 -5.19 25.65
CA LYS A 359 -0.57 -5.64 25.86
C LYS A 359 -1.14 -6.41 24.66
N LYS A 360 -0.33 -6.67 23.63
CA LYS A 360 -0.73 -7.36 22.39
C LYS A 360 -1.93 -6.71 21.70
N ILE A 361 -2.00 -5.39 21.75
CA ILE A 361 -2.99 -4.59 21.02
C ILE A 361 -2.46 -4.44 19.60
N ASN A 362 -3.20 -4.94 18.60
CA ASN A 362 -2.73 -5.05 17.22
C ASN A 362 -3.56 -4.16 16.28
N GLY A 363 -2.91 -3.65 15.24
CA GLY A 363 -3.55 -2.89 14.15
C GLY A 363 -3.29 -1.39 14.22
N LEU A 364 -3.14 -0.76 13.04
CA LEU A 364 -2.75 0.64 12.90
C LEU A 364 -3.74 1.59 13.60
N THR A 365 -5.04 1.31 13.49
CA THR A 365 -6.11 2.10 14.12
C THR A 365 -6.09 1.99 15.64
N ASN A 366 -5.81 0.81 16.19
CA ASN A 366 -5.63 0.63 17.63
C ASN A 366 -4.42 1.42 18.14
N ASN A 367 -3.29 1.35 17.42
CA ASN A 367 -2.09 2.09 17.81
C ASN A 367 -2.35 3.60 17.78
N TYR A 368 -3.07 4.09 16.77
CA TYR A 368 -3.40 5.51 16.64
C TYR A 368 -4.37 5.95 17.74
N LEU A 369 -5.37 5.12 18.08
CA LEU A 369 -6.26 5.36 19.21
C LEU A 369 -5.49 5.46 20.54
N CYS A 370 -4.57 4.54 20.80
CA CYS A 370 -3.73 4.59 22.01
C CYS A 370 -2.85 5.85 22.04
N THR A 371 -2.44 6.37 20.88
CA THR A 371 -1.72 7.65 20.78
C THR A 371 -2.60 8.81 21.21
N GLU A 372 -3.83 8.88 20.71
CA GLU A 372 -4.79 9.90 21.13
C GLU A 372 -5.11 9.79 22.64
N MET A 373 -5.24 8.57 23.17
CA MET A 373 -5.48 8.36 24.61
C MET A 373 -4.39 8.96 25.49
N ILE A 374 -3.12 8.85 25.08
CA ILE A 374 -1.99 9.40 25.82
C ILE A 374 -1.95 10.92 25.72
N LEU A 375 -2.24 11.49 24.54
CA LEU A 375 -2.31 12.94 24.38
C LEU A 375 -3.41 13.56 25.25
N VAL A 376 -4.55 12.90 25.30
CA VAL A 376 -5.76 13.41 25.93
C VAL A 376 -5.77 13.19 27.45
N ASN A 377 -5.44 11.97 27.91
CA ASN A 377 -5.52 11.61 29.33
C ASN A 377 -4.17 11.77 30.06
N GLY A 378 -3.07 11.90 29.31
CA GLY A 378 -1.72 11.91 29.86
C GLY A 378 -1.23 10.53 30.32
N GLY A 379 0.09 10.38 30.39
CA GLY A 379 0.72 9.21 31.02
C GLY A 379 0.38 7.86 30.35
N ASN A 380 0.28 6.81 31.18
CA ASN A 380 -0.03 5.45 30.74
C ASN A 380 -1.47 5.08 31.13
N PHE A 381 -2.40 5.20 30.18
CA PHE A 381 -3.82 4.87 30.40
C PHE A 381 -4.06 3.41 30.83
N MET A 382 -3.08 2.52 30.66
CA MET A 382 -3.19 1.12 31.11
C MET A 382 -2.88 0.92 32.61
N GLU A 383 -2.49 1.97 33.31
CA GLU A 383 -2.15 1.97 34.74
C GLU A 383 -2.91 3.03 35.55
N ASP A 384 -3.55 4.00 34.89
CA ASP A 384 -4.28 5.08 35.54
C ASP A 384 -5.64 4.62 36.09
N ASP A 385 -5.91 4.88 37.37
CA ASP A 385 -7.16 4.51 38.06
C ASP A 385 -8.41 5.19 37.48
N THR A 386 -8.26 6.28 36.72
CA THR A 386 -9.35 6.94 35.99
C THR A 386 -9.69 6.23 34.67
N CYS A 387 -8.82 5.32 34.20
CA CYS A 387 -8.91 4.64 32.91
C CYS A 387 -9.35 3.16 33.03
N VAL A 388 -9.97 2.75 34.14
CA VAL A 388 -10.31 1.34 34.41
C VAL A 388 -11.23 0.73 33.35
N GLU A 389 -12.21 1.48 32.84
CA GLU A 389 -13.14 0.99 31.82
C GLU A 389 -12.41 0.70 30.49
N VAL A 390 -11.52 1.59 30.07
CA VAL A 390 -10.74 1.41 28.84
C VAL A 390 -9.68 0.32 28.99
N GLN A 391 -9.12 0.14 30.19
CA GLN A 391 -8.24 -0.97 30.51
C GLN A 391 -8.95 -2.32 30.32
N HIS A 392 -10.18 -2.45 30.81
CA HIS A 392 -10.98 -3.66 30.61
C HIS A 392 -11.28 -3.92 29.13
N ILE A 393 -11.55 -2.87 28.35
CA ILE A 393 -11.75 -2.98 26.90
C ILE A 393 -10.50 -3.56 26.24
N PHE A 394 -9.31 -2.97 26.46
CA PHE A 394 -8.10 -3.40 25.77
C PHE A 394 -7.53 -4.74 26.26
N THR A 395 -7.72 -5.08 27.54
CA THR A 395 -7.27 -6.37 28.12
C THR A 395 -8.25 -7.52 27.90
N SER A 396 -9.45 -7.25 27.39
CA SER A 396 -10.46 -8.28 27.20
C SER A 396 -10.01 -9.37 26.22
N ASP A 397 -10.09 -10.63 26.65
CA ASP A 397 -9.81 -11.81 25.80
C ASP A 397 -11.00 -12.20 24.91
N ILE A 398 -12.19 -11.63 25.17
CA ILE A 398 -13.41 -11.91 24.42
C ILE A 398 -13.70 -10.85 23.33
N LEU A 399 -13.11 -9.66 23.43
CA LEU A 399 -13.28 -8.61 22.44
C LEU A 399 -12.29 -8.80 21.29
N THR A 400 -12.80 -8.77 20.07
CA THR A 400 -11.98 -8.68 18.86
C THR A 400 -11.16 -7.39 18.85
N SER A 401 -10.07 -7.36 18.09
CA SER A 401 -9.26 -6.15 17.93
C SER A 401 -10.08 -4.95 17.46
N GLN A 402 -11.12 -5.20 16.65
CA GLN A 402 -12.04 -4.19 16.15
C GLN A 402 -13.02 -3.68 17.21
N GLN A 403 -13.57 -4.56 18.05
CA GLN A 403 -14.42 -4.16 19.16
C GLN A 403 -13.66 -3.32 20.20
N LYS A 404 -12.37 -3.63 20.42
CA LYS A 404 -11.48 -2.83 21.27
C LYS A 404 -11.32 -1.39 20.75
N VAL A 405 -11.09 -1.22 19.45
CA VAL A 405 -11.06 0.12 18.82
C VAL A 405 -12.37 0.86 19.07
N THR A 406 -13.51 0.24 18.71
CA THR A 406 -14.82 0.90 18.74
C THR A 406 -15.25 1.31 20.15
N GLN A 407 -15.03 0.42 21.13
CA GLN A 407 -15.36 0.71 22.53
C GLN A 407 -14.37 1.70 23.14
N GLY A 408 -13.07 1.60 22.81
CA GLY A 408 -12.06 2.54 23.29
C GLY A 408 -12.25 3.96 22.77
N ILE A 409 -12.66 4.11 21.50
CA ILE A 409 -13.08 5.39 20.91
C ILE A 409 -14.28 5.97 21.63
N SER A 410 -15.32 5.15 21.84
CA SER A 410 -16.54 5.57 22.53
C SER A 410 -16.25 6.08 23.95
N TRP A 411 -15.35 5.39 24.67
CA TRP A 411 -14.92 5.81 26.00
C TRP A 411 -14.13 7.13 25.96
N LEU A 412 -13.12 7.23 25.06
CA LEU A 412 -12.23 8.39 24.97
C LEU A 412 -13.03 9.69 24.72
N TYR A 413 -14.04 9.64 23.85
CA TYR A 413 -14.86 10.82 23.54
C TYR A 413 -16.09 10.98 24.43
N ALA A 414 -16.33 10.09 25.40
CA ALA A 414 -17.32 10.33 26.44
C ALA A 414 -16.76 11.17 27.60
N GLN A 415 -15.44 11.30 27.70
CA GLN A 415 -14.74 12.11 28.71
C GLN A 415 -14.64 13.60 28.33
N HIS A 416 -15.01 13.95 27.10
CA HIS A 416 -15.02 15.30 26.51
C HIS A 416 -16.36 15.60 25.86
#